data_AF-A0A7X5KPT2-F1
#
_entry.id   AF-A0A7X5KPT2-F1
#
_cell.length_a   1.000
_cell.length_b   1.000
_cell.length_c   1.000
_cell.angle_alpha   90.00
_cell.angle_beta   90.00
_cell.angle_gamma   90.00
#
_symmetry.space_group_name_H-M   'P 1'
#
loop_
_entity.id
_entity.type
_entity.pdbx_description
1 polymer ?
#
loop_
_entity_poly.entity_id
_entity_poly.type
_entity_poly.pdbx_seq_one_letter_code
_entity_poly.pdbx_strand_id
1 'polypeptide(L)'
;MFTFFSMYGKIIIENIRSRQIMKKTYHSDKAVGTRLQQLRRESGYSQVDIANKIGVSRSCIANWEHGYRIPDCFTVKQLCRIYKVPVDFVYGTSNHKYNVKIPDYFEIDFTRLNDNGMIMV
;
A
#
# COMPACT_ATOMS: atom_id res chain seq x y z
N MET A 1 41.16 -21.42 -0.13
CA MET A 1 41.06 -20.63 1.12
C MET A 1 40.67 -19.15 0.90
N PHE A 2 40.80 -18.59 -0.31
CA PHE A 2 40.47 -17.16 -0.60
C PHE A 2 38.99 -16.86 -0.94
N THR A 3 38.14 -17.87 -1.14
CA THR A 3 36.74 -17.69 -1.58
C THR A 3 35.76 -17.46 -0.43
N PHE A 4 36.10 -17.87 0.80
CA PHE A 4 35.23 -17.67 1.96
C PHE A 4 35.17 -16.21 2.43
N PHE A 5 36.31 -15.49 2.43
CA PHE A 5 36.34 -14.06 2.82
C PHE A 5 35.57 -13.15 1.85
N SER A 6 35.58 -13.47 0.55
CA SER A 6 34.84 -12.72 -0.47
C SER A 6 33.33 -12.89 -0.35
N MET A 7 32.87 -14.11 -0.04
CA MET A 7 31.44 -14.40 0.13
C MET A 7 30.87 -13.73 1.39
N TYR A 8 31.55 -13.84 2.54
CA TYR A 8 31.13 -13.13 3.75
C TYR A 8 31.20 -11.61 3.58
N GLY A 9 32.22 -11.09 2.89
CA GLY A 9 32.32 -9.66 2.56
C GLY A 9 31.15 -9.15 1.72
N LYS A 10 30.73 -9.91 0.70
CA LYS A 10 29.53 -9.62 -0.09
C LYS A 10 28.27 -9.64 0.78
N ILE A 11 28.08 -10.65 1.63
CA ILE A 11 26.91 -10.76 2.53
C ILE A 11 26.88 -9.61 3.55
N ILE A 12 28.02 -9.19 4.09
CA ILE A 12 28.11 -8.07 5.04
C ILE A 12 27.80 -6.75 4.33
N ILE A 13 28.32 -6.52 3.12
CA ILE A 13 27.97 -5.33 2.33
C ILE A 13 26.51 -5.35 1.87
N GLU A 14 25.96 -6.50 1.49
CA GLU A 14 24.54 -6.68 1.19
C GLU A 14 23.68 -6.34 2.43
N ASN A 15 24.08 -6.78 3.62
CA ASN A 15 23.38 -6.48 4.88
C ASN A 15 23.51 -5.01 5.30
N ILE A 16 24.68 -4.39 5.12
CA ILE A 16 24.89 -2.96 5.40
C ILE A 16 24.11 -2.10 4.40
N ARG A 17 24.11 -2.46 3.12
CA ARG A 17 23.33 -1.83 2.05
C ARG A 17 21.84 -2.01 2.28
N SER A 18 21.38 -3.21 2.64
CA SER A 18 20.00 -3.51 3.05
C SER A 18 19.58 -2.67 4.25
N ARG A 19 20.46 -2.46 5.25
CA ARG A 19 20.20 -1.58 6.39
C ARG A 19 20.13 -0.09 6.00
N GLN A 20 20.93 0.37 5.05
CA GLN A 20 20.83 1.73 4.50
C GLN A 20 19.60 1.91 3.59
N ILE A 21 19.21 0.88 2.85
CA ILE A 21 17.96 0.81 2.09
C ILE A 21 16.78 0.86 3.07
N MET A 22 16.80 0.13 4.19
CA MET A 22 15.76 0.14 5.23
C MET A 22 15.49 1.52 5.82
N LYS A 23 16.53 2.34 6.05
CA LYS A 23 16.37 3.74 6.48
C LYS A 23 15.81 4.66 5.39
N LYS A 24 15.96 4.30 4.11
CA LYS A 24 15.52 5.08 2.95
C LYS A 24 14.10 4.72 2.48
N THR A 25 13.63 3.50 2.76
CA THR A 25 12.27 3.01 2.44
C THR A 25 11.16 3.51 3.35
N TYR A 26 11.46 4.24 4.43
CA TYR A 26 10.42 4.95 5.18
C TYR A 26 9.94 6.15 4.34
N HIS A 27 8.77 5.99 3.74
CA HIS A 27 8.13 7.08 3.01
C HIS A 27 7.78 8.20 3.99
N SER A 28 7.95 9.45 3.56
CA SER A 28 7.67 10.61 4.41
C SER A 28 6.24 10.55 4.95
N ASP A 29 6.03 11.00 6.19
CA ASP A 29 4.72 11.11 6.85
C ASP A 29 3.70 11.79 5.92
N LYS A 30 4.18 12.73 5.12
CA LYS A 30 3.42 13.40 4.07
C LYS A 30 2.90 12.46 2.98
N ALA A 31 3.72 11.57 2.46
CA ALA A 31 3.32 10.62 1.42
C ALA A 31 2.25 9.65 1.91
N VAL A 32 2.37 9.16 3.14
CA VAL A 32 1.34 8.34 3.80
C VAL A 32 0.04 9.11 3.94
N GLY A 33 0.11 10.36 4.42
CA GLY A 33 -1.04 11.24 4.55
C GLY A 33 -1.77 11.49 3.23
N THR A 34 -1.02 11.77 2.15
CA THR A 34 -1.59 11.98 0.82
C THR A 34 -2.32 10.73 0.31
N ARG A 35 -1.77 9.53 0.53
CA ARG A 35 -2.46 8.28 0.14
C ARG A 35 -3.73 8.03 0.95
N LEU A 36 -3.70 8.28 2.26
CA LEU A 36 -4.90 8.16 3.10
C LEU A 36 -6.00 9.11 2.63
N GLN A 37 -5.64 10.35 2.28
CA GLN A 37 -6.58 11.31 1.71
C GLN A 37 -7.16 10.84 0.37
N GLN A 38 -6.33 10.30 -0.51
CA GLN A 38 -6.76 9.75 -1.79
C GLN A 38 -7.78 8.62 -1.58
N LEU A 39 -7.43 7.62 -0.77
CA LEU A 39 -8.28 6.46 -0.48
C LEU A 39 -9.64 6.88 0.10
N ARG A 40 -9.63 7.88 1.00
CA ARG A 40 -10.85 8.43 1.57
C ARG A 40 -11.76 9.02 0.48
N ARG A 41 -11.19 9.85 -0.40
CA ARG A 41 -11.95 10.53 -1.47
C ARG A 41 -12.50 9.53 -2.50
N GLU A 42 -11.70 8.56 -2.91
CA GLU A 42 -12.13 7.49 -3.83
C GLU A 42 -13.24 6.62 -3.24
N SER A 43 -13.26 6.47 -1.91
CA SER A 43 -14.30 5.76 -1.19
C SER A 43 -15.54 6.62 -0.89
N GLY A 44 -15.58 7.88 -1.33
CA GLY A 44 -16.71 8.78 -1.14
C GLY A 44 -16.92 9.27 0.30
N TYR A 45 -15.93 9.12 1.19
CA TYR A 45 -16.08 9.51 2.59
C TYR A 45 -15.60 10.95 2.84
N SER A 46 -16.29 11.67 3.72
CA SER A 46 -15.76 12.89 4.34
C SER A 46 -14.77 12.56 5.45
N GLN A 47 -13.99 13.56 5.90
CA GLN A 47 -13.11 13.38 7.06
C GLN A 47 -13.90 13.05 8.33
N VAL A 48 -15.13 13.57 8.46
CA VAL A 48 -16.02 13.31 9.59
C VAL A 48 -16.51 11.85 9.55
N ASP A 49 -16.83 11.32 8.37
CA ASP A 49 -17.30 9.94 8.25
C ASP A 49 -16.26 8.93 8.70
N ILE A 50 -15.00 9.12 8.30
CA ILE A 50 -13.89 8.26 8.73
C ILE A 50 -13.62 8.43 10.22
N ALA A 51 -13.60 9.67 10.71
CA ALA A 51 -13.43 9.98 12.13
C ALA A 51 -14.45 9.22 12.99
N ASN A 52 -15.73 9.25 12.60
CA ASN A 52 -16.81 8.53 13.28
C ASN A 52 -16.64 7.01 13.19
N LYS A 53 -16.24 6.46 12.03
CA LYS A 53 -16.05 5.01 11.84
C LYS A 53 -14.96 4.40 12.71
N ILE A 54 -13.89 5.15 12.99
CA ILE A 54 -12.73 4.65 13.75
C ILE A 54 -12.62 5.25 15.16
N GLY A 55 -13.58 6.10 15.55
CA GLY A 55 -13.65 6.67 16.91
C GLY A 55 -12.59 7.72 17.23
N VAL A 56 -12.24 8.59 16.28
CA VAL A 56 -11.29 9.69 16.48
C VAL A 56 -11.90 11.04 16.10
N SER A 57 -11.22 12.15 16.39
CA SER A 57 -11.68 13.48 15.96
C SER A 57 -11.40 13.74 14.48
N ARG A 58 -12.23 14.57 13.84
CA ARG A 58 -12.00 15.04 12.45
C ARG A 58 -10.62 15.69 12.28
N SER A 59 -10.16 16.44 13.28
CA SER A 59 -8.84 17.06 13.29
C SER A 59 -7.71 16.03 13.31
N CYS A 60 -7.93 14.86 13.91
CA CYS A 60 -6.98 13.74 13.87
C CYS A 60 -6.78 13.24 12.44
N ILE A 61 -7.89 13.00 11.71
CA ILE A 61 -7.86 12.63 10.29
C ILE A 61 -7.13 13.69 9.47
N ALA A 62 -7.46 14.98 9.67
CA ALA A 62 -6.79 16.07 8.97
C ALA A 62 -5.29 16.07 9.25
N ASN A 63 -4.85 15.90 10.50
CA ASN A 63 -3.42 15.87 10.84
C ASN A 63 -2.68 14.72 10.14
N TRP A 64 -3.31 13.55 10.02
CA TRP A 64 -2.75 12.44 9.27
C TRP A 64 -2.67 12.73 7.78
N GLU A 65 -3.75 13.24 7.17
CA GLU A 65 -3.77 13.57 5.74
C GLU A 65 -2.76 14.65 5.35
N HIS A 66 -2.47 15.59 6.26
CA HIS A 66 -1.47 16.62 6.03
C HIS A 66 -0.03 16.16 6.31
N GLY A 67 0.16 15.00 6.94
CA GLY A 67 1.47 14.47 7.33
C GLY A 67 2.05 15.10 8.60
N TYR A 68 1.23 15.75 9.42
CA TYR A 68 1.67 16.30 10.71
C TYR A 68 1.84 15.24 11.79
N ARG A 69 1.12 14.13 11.64
CA ARG A 69 1.22 12.92 12.49
C ARG A 69 0.98 11.69 11.64
N ILE A 70 1.45 10.53 12.10
CA ILE A 70 1.11 9.23 11.51
C ILE A 70 0.13 8.50 12.46
N PRO A 71 -0.90 7.83 11.94
CA PRO A 71 -1.74 6.94 12.75
C PRO A 71 -0.94 5.74 13.27
N ASP A 72 -1.29 5.21 14.44
CA ASP A 72 -0.64 3.99 14.93
C ASP A 72 -0.94 2.76 14.05
N CYS A 73 -0.21 1.67 14.30
CA CYS A 73 -0.32 0.45 13.49
C CYS A 73 -1.73 -0.17 13.50
N PHE A 74 -2.45 -0.08 14.62
CA PHE A 74 -3.81 -0.60 14.74
C PHE A 74 -4.79 0.22 13.92
N THR A 75 -4.65 1.53 13.95
CA THR A 75 -5.46 2.49 13.20
C THR A 75 -5.22 2.36 11.71
N VAL A 76 -3.96 2.24 11.28
CA VAL A 76 -3.64 1.97 9.87
C VAL A 76 -4.28 0.66 9.42
N LYS A 77 -4.25 -0.39 10.24
CA LYS A 77 -4.91 -1.67 9.91
C LYS A 77 -6.43 -1.52 9.78
N GLN A 78 -7.08 -0.71 10.62
CA GLN A 78 -8.49 -0.41 10.49
C GLN A 78 -8.80 0.36 9.20
N LEU A 79 -8.02 1.39 8.88
CA LEU A 79 -8.16 2.16 7.64
C LEU A 79 -7.98 1.27 6.40
N CYS A 80 -6.98 0.38 6.41
CA CYS A 80 -6.76 -0.60 5.35
C CYS A 80 -7.98 -1.52 5.13
N ARG A 81 -8.64 -1.94 6.21
CA ARG A 81 -9.88 -2.74 6.11
C ARG A 81 -11.03 -1.93 5.52
N ILE A 82 -11.19 -0.67 5.93
CA ILE A 82 -12.25 0.23 5.41
C ILE A 82 -12.06 0.47 3.91
N TYR A 83 -10.83 0.76 3.49
CA TYR A 83 -10.51 1.07 2.10
C TYR A 83 -10.24 -0.16 1.23
N LYS A 84 -10.19 -1.35 1.83
CA LYS A 84 -9.89 -2.63 1.16
C LYS A 84 -8.57 -2.60 0.38
N VAL A 85 -7.52 -2.05 0.99
CA VAL A 85 -6.17 -1.97 0.42
C VAL A 85 -5.13 -2.64 1.32
N PRO A 86 -4.01 -3.15 0.77
CA PRO A 86 -2.93 -3.67 1.59
C PRO A 86 -2.19 -2.52 2.32
N VAL A 87 -1.62 -2.85 3.47
CA VAL A 87 -0.82 -1.91 4.27
C VAL A 87 0.37 -1.37 3.46
N ASP A 88 0.97 -2.21 2.63
CA ASP A 88 2.08 -1.86 1.74
C ASP A 88 1.73 -0.72 0.76
N PHE A 89 0.47 -0.63 0.34
CA PHE A 89 0.01 0.46 -0.50
C PHE A 89 -0.01 1.78 0.27
N VAL A 90 -0.51 1.77 1.50
CA VAL A 90 -0.58 2.97 2.36
C VAL A 90 0.81 3.52 2.63
N TYR A 91 1.76 2.66 2.97
CA TYR A 91 3.14 3.08 3.21
C TYR A 91 3.89 3.37 1.91
N GLY A 92 3.58 2.71 0.80
CA GLY A 92 4.22 2.96 -0.49
C GLY A 92 5.33 2.02 -0.87
N THR A 93 5.46 0.95 -0.11
CA THR A 93 6.32 -0.19 -0.46
C THR A 93 5.77 -0.94 -1.67
N SER A 94 4.50 -0.72 -2.04
CA SER A 94 3.88 -1.19 -3.29
C SER A 94 2.98 -0.13 -3.93
N ASN A 95 2.98 -0.07 -5.26
CA ASN A 95 2.00 0.72 -6.03
C ASN A 95 0.75 -0.11 -6.40
N HIS A 96 0.72 -1.40 -6.05
CA HIS A 96 -0.42 -2.27 -6.31
C HIS A 96 -1.48 -2.09 -5.22
N LYS A 97 -2.57 -1.41 -5.59
CA LYS A 97 -3.67 -1.07 -4.68
C LYS A 97 -4.56 -2.27 -4.32
N TYR A 98 -4.64 -3.25 -5.22
CA TYR A 98 -5.48 -4.43 -5.08
C TYR A 98 -4.63 -5.69 -5.30
N ASN A 99 -4.73 -6.65 -4.39
CA ASN A 99 -4.31 -8.02 -4.67
C ASN A 99 -5.44 -8.71 -5.41
N VAL A 100 -5.42 -8.64 -6.74
CA VAL A 100 -6.29 -9.48 -7.56
C VAL A 100 -5.75 -10.90 -7.48
N LYS A 101 -6.39 -11.75 -6.68
CA LYS A 101 -6.21 -13.20 -6.84
C LYS A 101 -6.96 -13.57 -8.11
N ILE A 102 -6.24 -13.66 -9.22
CA ILE A 102 -6.77 -14.24 -10.45
C ILE A 102 -6.98 -15.73 -10.13
N PRO A 103 -8.18 -16.29 -10.30
CA PRO A 103 -8.37 -17.74 -10.19
C PRO A 103 -7.39 -18.43 -11.12
N ASP A 104 -6.82 -19.56 -10.70
CA ASP A 104 -5.80 -20.30 -11.47
C ASP A 104 -6.29 -20.68 -12.88
N TYR A 105 -7.61 -20.64 -13.11
CA TYR A 105 -8.20 -20.63 -14.44
C TYR A 105 -9.49 -19.82 -14.46
N PHE A 106 -9.55 -18.83 -15.37
CA PHE A 106 -10.80 -18.20 -15.81
C PHE A 106 -10.99 -18.67 -17.25
N GLU A 107 -11.96 -19.56 -17.50
CA GLU A 107 -12.35 -19.97 -18.86
C GLU A 107 -12.82 -18.72 -19.61
N ILE A 108 -11.94 -18.08 -20.37
CA ILE A 108 -12.35 -17.05 -21.31
C ILE A 108 -12.85 -17.78 -22.54
N ASP A 109 -14.17 -17.75 -22.77
CA ASP A 109 -14.75 -18.23 -24.01
C ASP A 109 -14.44 -17.22 -25.13
N PHE A 110 -13.27 -17.39 -25.76
CA PHE A 110 -12.81 -16.55 -26.86
C PHE A 110 -13.76 -16.59 -28.07
N THR A 111 -14.66 -17.59 -28.16
CA THR A 111 -15.67 -17.65 -29.23
C THR A 111 -16.74 -16.57 -29.09
N ARG A 112 -16.81 -15.93 -27.92
CA ARG A 112 -17.75 -14.83 -27.62
C ARG A 112 -17.08 -13.47 -27.67
N LEU A 113 -15.81 -13.34 -28.03
CA LEU A 113 -15.15 -12.04 -28.13
C LEU A 113 -15.14 -11.56 -29.57
N ASN A 114 -15.42 -10.28 -29.80
CA ASN A 114 -15.11 -9.65 -31.09
C ASN A 114 -13.63 -9.29 -31.21
N ASP A 115 -13.22 -8.80 -32.38
CA ASP A 115 -11.85 -8.37 -32.68
C ASP A 115 -11.31 -7.28 -31.72
N ASN A 116 -12.20 -6.61 -30.98
CA ASN A 116 -11.86 -5.60 -29.97
C ASN A 116 -11.87 -6.15 -28.53
N GLY A 117 -12.09 -7.45 -28.35
CA GLY A 117 -12.10 -8.12 -27.04
C GLY A 117 -13.35 -7.87 -26.21
N MET A 118 -14.46 -7.38 -26.79
CA MET A 118 -15.74 -7.26 -26.09
C MET A 118 -16.60 -8.51 -26.29
N ILE A 119 -17.33 -8.90 -25.23
CA ILE A 119 -18.27 -10.02 -25.27
C ILE A 119 -19.42 -9.67 -26.23
N MET A 120 -19.60 -10.50 -27.24
CA MET A 120 -20.72 -10.50 -28.17
C MET A 120 -21.92 -11.10 -27.43
N VAL A 121 -23.01 -10.32 -27.36
CA VAL A 121 -24.28 -10.70 -26.72
C VAL A 121 -24.99 -11.81 -27.48
#